data_AF-A0A924H3J1-F1
#
_entry.id   AF-A0A924H3J1-F1
#
_cell.length_a   1.000
_cell.length_b   1.000
_cell.length_c   1.000
_cell.angle_alpha   90.00
_cell.angle_beta   90.00
_cell.angle_gamma   90.00
#
_symmetry.space_group_name_H-M   'P 1'
#
loop_
_entity.id
_entity.type
_entity.pdbx_description
1 polymer ?
#
loop_
_entity_poly.entity_id
_entity_poly.type
_entity_poly.pdbx_seq_one_letter_code
_entity_poly.pdbx_strand_id
1 'polypeptide(L)'
;MKLKVMKLKRCLSLSLFLFLIVVRAQVGIGTVTPNAALDITSTTDGLLIPRVALTNSTTATVTTPTVSELVYNSATLNDVSPGYYYWDGTKWNRLAVGNNSDWSLLGNSGTAPTMNFLGTTDDKDIVLKRNNIRAGYIGDPVYDVSFNYNNGNTAFGANSLLNPTINFATQTGVRNVAFGTNVMPSLTTGQRNVGVGDISLFLNASGSENTAIGAGALYSNSSAFSNVAIGRNALTTNNANNNTAVGFAALRQNATGTNNTSIGYEALRNVLGSGNVGIGYQAGRLETGNNKLYISNSNADANNALVYGEFDNKILRTNAQLQINDPTTTGYKFPTVRGTNKQVIETDGSGNLSWSTPNITLSVIRTNLNADQSLNNSGWQKITFNTVVFDTNIEYNTALNRFVALRTGYYQINAAYHTFLQSDTNFYSIGVRKNGAFYQERSGNHSGNTTVSRDITCIVSLAIGDYVEIFAENYTAGATLDSYSGKTYFEIQQIR
;
A
#
# COMPACT_ATOMS: atom_id res chain seq x y z
N MET A 1 146.89 -47.14 -38.61
CA MET A 1 147.42 -48.44 -38.14
C MET A 1 146.40 -49.05 -37.16
N LYS A 2 145.82 -50.23 -37.46
CA LYS A 2 144.81 -51.01 -36.70
C LYS A 2 143.44 -50.30 -36.42
N LEU A 3 142.34 -50.67 -37.09
CA LEU A 3 141.39 -51.81 -36.89
C LEU A 3 140.34 -51.56 -35.78
N LYS A 4 139.04 -51.91 -35.88
CA LYS A 4 138.22 -52.57 -36.94
C LYS A 4 136.70 -52.29 -36.73
N VAL A 5 135.88 -52.55 -37.76
CA VAL A 5 134.42 -52.26 -37.91
C VAL A 5 133.50 -53.41 -37.42
N MET A 6 132.26 -53.12 -36.97
CA MET A 6 130.96 -53.87 -37.17
C MET A 6 129.82 -53.34 -36.25
N LYS A 7 128.49 -53.40 -36.51
CA LYS A 7 127.60 -53.61 -37.70
C LYS A 7 126.13 -53.18 -37.34
N LEU A 8 125.22 -53.00 -38.31
CA LEU A 8 123.84 -52.43 -38.17
C LEU A 8 122.69 -53.36 -38.67
N LYS A 9 121.46 -53.31 -38.07
CA LYS A 9 120.08 -53.79 -38.51
C LYS A 9 119.06 -53.74 -37.31
N ARG A 10 117.70 -53.86 -37.37
CA ARG A 10 116.57 -53.45 -38.27
C ARG A 10 115.16 -53.82 -37.64
N CYS A 11 114.10 -52.98 -37.81
CA CYS A 11 112.61 -53.31 -37.81
C CYS A 11 111.89 -53.78 -36.50
N LEU A 12 110.53 -53.79 -36.32
CA LEU A 12 109.38 -52.91 -36.73
C LEU A 12 107.99 -53.29 -36.04
N SER A 13 107.08 -52.31 -35.79
CA SER A 13 105.56 -52.28 -35.78
C SER A 13 104.59 -53.08 -34.82
N LEU A 14 103.60 -52.33 -34.24
CA LEU A 14 102.10 -52.49 -34.09
C LEU A 14 101.30 -53.46 -33.12
N SER A 15 100.37 -52.86 -32.33
CA SER A 15 98.90 -53.17 -32.05
C SER A 15 98.29 -54.16 -30.97
N LEU A 16 97.49 -53.59 -30.02
CA LEU A 16 96.09 -53.86 -29.49
C LEU A 16 95.53 -55.24 -28.94
N PHE A 17 94.88 -55.26 -27.73
CA PHE A 17 93.53 -55.88 -27.41
C PHE A 17 92.92 -55.60 -25.99
N LEU A 18 91.67 -56.05 -25.69
CA LEU A 18 90.70 -55.57 -24.65
C LEU A 18 89.94 -56.69 -23.85
N PHE A 19 89.34 -56.40 -22.66
CA PHE A 19 88.26 -57.19 -21.97
C PHE A 19 87.36 -56.31 -21.04
N LEU A 20 86.11 -56.72 -20.73
CA LEU A 20 85.10 -55.92 -19.97
C LEU A 20 84.19 -56.75 -19.02
N ILE A 21 83.73 -56.14 -17.91
CA ILE A 21 82.69 -56.61 -16.96
C ILE A 21 81.77 -55.42 -16.60
N VAL A 22 80.47 -55.65 -16.35
CA VAL A 22 79.47 -54.59 -16.05
C VAL A 22 79.18 -54.49 -14.54
N VAL A 23 79.18 -53.27 -14.00
CA VAL A 23 78.91 -52.96 -12.57
C VAL A 23 77.59 -52.16 -12.43
N ARG A 24 76.91 -52.27 -11.28
CA ARG A 24 75.69 -51.50 -10.96
C ARG A 24 76.05 -50.05 -10.60
N ALA A 25 75.24 -49.08 -11.06
CA ALA A 25 75.65 -47.67 -11.18
C ALA A 25 75.04 -46.70 -10.13
N GLN A 26 74.64 -47.18 -8.95
CA GLN A 26 74.06 -46.36 -7.88
C GLN A 26 75.12 -45.89 -6.88
N VAL A 27 75.01 -44.64 -6.39
CA VAL A 27 76.00 -43.97 -5.54
C VAL A 27 75.39 -43.62 -4.18
N GLY A 28 76.03 -44.04 -3.09
CA GLY A 28 75.71 -43.59 -1.73
C GLY A 28 76.77 -42.64 -1.21
N ILE A 29 76.37 -41.51 -0.63
CA ILE A 29 77.26 -40.54 0.04
C ILE A 29 76.82 -40.43 1.50
N GLY A 30 77.61 -41.00 2.41
CA GLY A 30 77.25 -41.13 3.83
C GLY A 30 76.36 -42.35 4.16
N THR A 31 75.88 -43.09 3.16
CA THR A 31 75.17 -44.37 3.32
C THR A 31 75.77 -45.46 2.43
N VAL A 32 75.82 -46.70 2.92
CA VAL A 32 76.29 -47.89 2.18
C VAL A 32 75.15 -48.69 1.53
N THR A 33 73.89 -48.33 1.80
CA THR A 33 72.69 -48.93 1.21
C THR A 33 71.83 -47.82 0.61
N PRO A 34 72.22 -47.26 -0.55
CA PRO A 34 71.49 -46.16 -1.17
C PRO A 34 70.11 -46.62 -1.66
N ASN A 35 69.06 -45.91 -1.23
CA ASN A 35 67.66 -46.19 -1.57
C ASN A 35 67.26 -45.63 -2.94
N ALA A 36 68.10 -44.78 -3.51
CA ALA A 36 67.94 -44.16 -4.83
C ALA A 36 69.25 -44.25 -5.62
N ALA A 37 69.22 -43.81 -6.89
CA ALA A 37 70.42 -43.80 -7.75
C ALA A 37 71.54 -42.90 -7.18
N LEU A 38 71.17 -41.85 -6.44
CA LEU A 38 72.03 -41.09 -5.55
C LEU A 38 71.29 -40.92 -4.21
N ASP A 39 71.90 -41.37 -3.12
CA ASP A 39 71.36 -41.22 -1.75
C ASP A 39 72.41 -40.55 -0.86
N ILE A 40 72.01 -39.50 -0.14
CA ILE A 40 72.92 -38.66 0.66
C ILE A 40 72.37 -38.51 2.08
N THR A 41 73.12 -39.00 3.07
CA THR A 41 72.69 -38.97 4.49
C THR A 41 73.73 -38.27 5.35
N SER A 42 73.31 -37.19 6.02
CA SER A 42 74.13 -36.39 6.94
C SER A 42 73.22 -35.75 7.99
N THR A 43 73.71 -35.62 9.23
CA THR A 43 72.96 -35.04 10.36
C THR A 43 73.43 -33.63 10.73
N THR A 44 74.53 -33.16 10.16
CA THR A 44 75.19 -31.89 10.53
C THR A 44 75.48 -30.96 9.35
N ASP A 45 75.38 -31.46 8.12
CA ASP A 45 75.69 -30.73 6.88
C ASP A 45 74.75 -31.18 5.75
N GLY A 46 74.57 -30.35 4.73
CA GLY A 46 73.60 -30.57 3.64
C GLY A 46 74.23 -30.75 2.26
N LEU A 47 73.40 -31.08 1.28
CA LEU A 47 73.80 -31.02 -0.13
C LEU A 47 73.88 -29.55 -0.57
N LEU A 48 75.11 -29.02 -0.71
CA LEU A 48 75.32 -27.69 -1.26
C LEU A 48 75.09 -27.70 -2.78
N ILE A 49 73.86 -27.39 -3.18
CA ILE A 49 73.46 -27.23 -4.58
C ILE A 49 74.25 -26.07 -5.24
N PRO A 50 74.74 -26.23 -6.50
CA PRO A 50 75.44 -25.17 -7.23
C PRO A 50 74.65 -23.86 -7.27
N ARG A 51 75.34 -22.75 -6.95
CA ARG A 51 74.77 -21.41 -6.98
C ARG A 51 75.04 -20.78 -8.35
N VAL A 52 73.98 -20.41 -9.05
CA VAL A 52 74.04 -19.87 -10.42
C VAL A 52 73.28 -18.54 -10.46
N ALA A 53 73.83 -17.52 -11.09
CA ALA A 53 73.11 -16.27 -11.34
C ALA A 53 72.30 -16.41 -12.63
N LEU A 54 71.03 -16.82 -12.53
CA LEU A 54 70.15 -16.96 -13.70
C LEU A 54 69.76 -15.58 -14.26
N THR A 55 69.67 -15.47 -15.58
CA THR A 55 69.37 -14.20 -16.26
C THR A 55 67.88 -14.01 -16.58
N ASN A 56 67.15 -15.10 -16.80
CA ASN A 56 65.69 -15.22 -16.86
C ASN A 56 65.33 -16.73 -16.77
N SER A 57 64.05 -17.09 -16.75
CA SER A 57 63.64 -18.50 -16.61
C SER A 57 63.89 -19.36 -17.86
N THR A 58 63.87 -18.79 -19.07
CA THR A 58 63.90 -19.54 -20.35
C THR A 58 65.29 -19.71 -20.96
N THR A 59 66.25 -18.85 -20.64
CA THR A 59 67.62 -18.97 -21.15
C THR A 59 68.40 -20.03 -20.36
N ALA A 60 68.97 -20.98 -21.08
CA ALA A 60 69.98 -21.92 -20.61
C ALA A 60 71.26 -21.18 -20.17
N THR A 61 71.23 -20.60 -18.95
CA THR A 61 72.33 -19.83 -18.38
C THR A 61 73.45 -20.75 -17.86
N VAL A 62 73.11 -21.99 -17.50
CA VAL A 62 74.04 -23.12 -17.43
C VAL A 62 74.15 -23.72 -18.84
N THR A 63 75.37 -23.99 -19.32
CA THR A 63 75.59 -24.53 -20.67
C THR A 63 75.06 -25.96 -20.77
N THR A 64 74.15 -26.23 -21.72
CA THR A 64 73.49 -27.53 -21.94
C THR A 64 72.85 -28.14 -20.68
N PRO A 65 71.84 -27.48 -20.09
CA PRO A 65 71.23 -27.92 -18.83
C PRO A 65 70.35 -29.16 -19.06
N THR A 66 70.42 -30.11 -18.14
CA THR A 66 69.71 -31.39 -18.25
C THR A 66 68.37 -31.37 -17.50
N VAL A 67 67.36 -32.11 -17.98
CA VAL A 67 66.06 -32.22 -17.28
C VAL A 67 66.29 -32.69 -15.84
N SER A 68 65.61 -32.06 -14.89
CA SER A 68 65.74 -32.22 -13.43
C SER A 68 67.09 -31.79 -12.84
N GLU A 69 67.96 -31.10 -13.58
CA GLU A 69 69.12 -30.41 -13.00
C GLU A 69 68.64 -29.33 -12.02
N LEU A 70 69.20 -29.31 -10.81
CA LEU A 70 68.80 -28.46 -9.70
C LEU A 70 69.90 -27.45 -9.39
N VAL A 71 69.54 -26.16 -9.33
CA VAL A 71 70.43 -25.05 -8.98
C VAL A 71 69.80 -24.16 -7.91
N TYR A 72 70.62 -23.44 -7.16
CA TYR A 72 70.17 -22.31 -6.37
C TYR A 72 70.42 -21.02 -7.17
N ASN A 73 69.36 -20.37 -7.64
CA ASN A 73 69.47 -19.07 -8.26
C ASN A 73 69.88 -18.03 -7.21
N SER A 74 70.93 -17.26 -7.48
CA SER A 74 71.41 -16.17 -6.61
C SER A 74 71.01 -14.77 -7.08
N ALA A 75 70.39 -14.63 -8.26
CA ALA A 75 70.08 -13.33 -8.88
C ALA A 75 68.60 -12.94 -8.80
N THR A 76 68.33 -11.64 -8.72
CA THR A 76 67.00 -11.04 -9.01
C THR A 76 67.10 -10.30 -10.34
N LEU A 77 66.63 -10.91 -11.42
CA LEU A 77 66.68 -10.31 -12.76
C LEU A 77 65.54 -10.85 -13.63
N ASN A 78 64.87 -9.97 -14.37
CA ASN A 78 63.69 -10.31 -15.16
C ASN A 78 62.62 -11.05 -14.33
N ASP A 79 62.27 -12.27 -14.70
CA ASP A 79 61.25 -13.11 -14.08
C ASP A 79 61.78 -14.07 -13.00
N VAL A 80 63.10 -14.09 -12.75
CA VAL A 80 63.73 -14.94 -11.72
C VAL A 80 64.16 -14.13 -10.50
N SER A 81 63.95 -14.76 -9.33
CA SER A 81 64.35 -14.27 -8.01
C SER A 81 65.09 -15.36 -7.22
N PRO A 82 65.89 -15.04 -6.19
CA PRO A 82 66.71 -16.03 -5.50
C PRO A 82 65.92 -17.20 -4.91
N GLY A 83 66.48 -18.41 -4.95
CA GLY A 83 65.83 -19.64 -4.48
C GLY A 83 66.20 -20.86 -5.30
N TYR A 84 65.62 -22.03 -4.98
CA TYR A 84 65.88 -23.27 -5.72
C TYR A 84 65.06 -23.34 -7.01
N TYR A 85 65.72 -23.72 -8.12
CA TYR A 85 65.11 -23.92 -9.44
C TYR A 85 65.59 -25.24 -10.03
N TYR A 86 64.69 -25.94 -10.72
CA TYR A 86 65.05 -27.10 -11.55
C TYR A 86 64.75 -26.82 -13.03
N TRP A 87 65.55 -27.40 -13.93
CA TRP A 87 65.32 -27.32 -15.37
C TRP A 87 64.29 -28.38 -15.80
N ASP A 88 63.22 -27.99 -16.51
CA ASP A 88 62.21 -28.93 -17.03
C ASP A 88 62.54 -29.48 -18.44
N GLY A 89 63.66 -29.05 -19.02
CA GLY A 89 64.02 -29.30 -20.43
C GLY A 89 63.86 -28.07 -21.33
N THR A 90 63.04 -27.10 -20.90
CA THR A 90 62.71 -25.89 -21.66
C THR A 90 62.87 -24.59 -20.87
N LYS A 91 62.71 -24.64 -19.54
CA LYS A 91 62.88 -23.50 -18.62
C LYS A 91 63.26 -23.93 -17.19
N TRP A 92 63.79 -22.99 -16.43
CA TRP A 92 64.03 -23.08 -14.99
C TRP A 92 62.72 -22.80 -14.23
N ASN A 93 62.16 -23.81 -13.58
CA ASN A 93 61.00 -23.65 -12.70
C ASN A 93 61.45 -23.55 -11.25
N ARG A 94 60.96 -22.53 -10.54
CA ARG A 94 61.22 -22.35 -9.11
C ARG A 94 60.51 -23.46 -8.33
N LEU A 95 61.23 -24.15 -7.44
CA LEU A 95 60.60 -25.00 -6.43
C LEU A 95 59.86 -24.08 -5.44
N ALA A 96 58.56 -24.28 -5.26
CA ALA A 96 57.71 -23.33 -4.54
C ALA A 96 58.15 -23.12 -3.09
N VAL A 97 58.18 -21.86 -2.66
CA VAL A 97 58.20 -21.49 -1.24
C VAL A 97 56.76 -21.27 -0.79
N GLY A 98 56.24 -22.17 0.05
CA GLY A 98 54.85 -22.16 0.44
C GLY A 98 54.48 -20.99 1.35
N ASN A 99 53.33 -20.38 1.07
CA ASN A 99 52.46 -19.75 2.07
C ASN A 99 51.01 -19.97 1.61
N ASN A 100 50.15 -20.41 2.53
CA ASN A 100 48.96 -21.20 2.22
C ASN A 100 47.68 -20.35 2.28
N SER A 101 47.63 -19.25 1.52
CA SER A 101 46.69 -18.13 1.74
C SER A 101 45.56 -17.97 0.69
N ASP A 102 45.38 -18.93 -0.22
CA ASP A 102 44.46 -18.81 -1.35
C ASP A 102 43.09 -19.48 -1.12
N TRP A 103 42.03 -18.93 -1.72
CA TRP A 103 40.71 -19.57 -1.81
C TRP A 103 40.66 -20.61 -2.94
N SER A 104 40.23 -21.83 -2.63
CA SER A 104 40.10 -22.93 -3.61
C SER A 104 39.07 -22.64 -4.71
N LEU A 105 39.41 -23.01 -5.95
CA LEU A 105 38.53 -22.88 -7.13
C LEU A 105 37.29 -23.79 -7.10
N LEU A 106 37.30 -24.86 -6.29
CA LEU A 106 36.15 -25.74 -6.07
C LEU A 106 35.42 -25.42 -4.75
N GLY A 107 35.79 -24.31 -4.10
CA GLY A 107 35.38 -24.00 -2.73
C GLY A 107 36.25 -24.70 -1.68
N ASN A 108 36.15 -24.21 -0.44
CA ASN A 108 36.81 -24.76 0.74
C ASN A 108 35.77 -25.49 1.60
N SER A 109 36.10 -26.70 2.09
CA SER A 109 35.26 -27.46 3.03
C SER A 109 35.75 -27.28 4.48
N GLY A 110 34.83 -27.19 5.45
CA GLY A 110 35.19 -27.09 6.88
C GLY A 110 35.61 -25.69 7.35
N THR A 111 35.22 -24.64 6.61
CA THR A 111 35.58 -23.24 6.90
C THR A 111 34.93 -22.68 8.17
N ALA A 112 35.69 -21.91 8.95
CA ALA A 112 35.20 -21.13 10.09
C ALA A 112 35.12 -19.63 9.73
N PRO A 113 33.95 -18.96 9.75
CA PRO A 113 33.78 -17.60 9.22
C PRO A 113 34.65 -16.49 9.82
N THR A 114 35.18 -16.67 11.03
CA THR A 114 36.10 -15.71 11.70
C THR A 114 37.56 -15.87 11.28
N MET A 115 37.93 -17.02 10.68
CA MET A 115 39.30 -17.34 10.23
C MET A 115 39.39 -17.55 8.72
N ASN A 116 38.26 -17.81 8.06
CA ASN A 116 38.15 -18.10 6.64
C ASN A 116 37.04 -17.23 6.05
N PHE A 117 37.45 -16.12 5.44
CA PHE A 117 36.59 -15.20 4.73
C PHE A 117 37.26 -14.79 3.44
N LEU A 118 36.48 -14.39 2.44
CA LEU A 118 37.02 -13.86 1.19
C LEU A 118 37.30 -12.38 1.41
N GLY A 119 38.46 -12.06 2.01
CA GLY A 119 38.81 -10.70 2.39
C GLY A 119 40.19 -10.48 3.00
N THR A 120 40.32 -9.35 3.68
CA THR A 120 41.54 -8.74 4.24
C THR A 120 41.47 -8.68 5.78
N THR A 121 42.60 -8.89 6.46
CA THR A 121 42.72 -8.78 7.94
C THR A 121 43.16 -7.39 8.41
N ASP A 122 43.55 -6.53 7.48
CA ASP A 122 43.88 -5.13 7.64
C ASP A 122 42.81 -4.24 6.99
N ASP A 123 42.81 -2.94 7.30
CA ASP A 123 41.93 -1.94 6.66
C ASP A 123 42.43 -1.63 5.24
N LYS A 124 42.26 -2.65 4.39
CA LYS A 124 42.56 -2.72 2.98
C LYS A 124 41.43 -3.43 2.30
N ASP A 125 41.20 -3.07 1.05
CA ASP A 125 40.03 -3.55 0.35
C ASP A 125 40.20 -4.96 -0.21
N ILE A 126 39.10 -5.68 -0.22
CA ILE A 126 38.98 -7.04 -0.74
C ILE A 126 38.92 -6.95 -2.26
N VAL A 127 39.79 -7.65 -3.00
CA VAL A 127 39.86 -7.56 -4.47
C VAL A 127 39.70 -8.93 -5.13
N LEU A 128 38.52 -9.19 -5.71
CA LEU A 128 38.26 -10.41 -6.49
C LEU A 128 38.87 -10.27 -7.90
N LYS A 129 39.40 -11.34 -8.49
CA LYS A 129 40.09 -11.28 -9.81
C LYS A 129 39.83 -12.51 -10.71
N ARG A 130 39.88 -12.33 -12.04
CA ARG A 130 39.93 -13.38 -13.08
C ARG A 130 41.07 -13.10 -14.06
N ASN A 131 41.96 -14.06 -14.31
CA ASN A 131 43.18 -13.87 -15.12
C ASN A 131 44.00 -12.62 -14.67
N ASN A 132 44.13 -12.45 -13.35
CA ASN A 132 44.73 -11.29 -12.66
C ASN A 132 44.05 -9.92 -12.86
N ILE A 133 42.88 -9.84 -13.53
CA ILE A 133 42.08 -8.62 -13.73
C ILE A 133 40.96 -8.55 -12.68
N ARG A 134 40.72 -7.38 -12.06
CA ARG A 134 39.71 -7.17 -11.00
C ARG A 134 38.27 -7.44 -11.48
N ALA A 135 37.53 -8.20 -10.69
CA ALA A 135 36.16 -8.68 -10.94
C ALA A 135 35.16 -8.40 -9.80
N GLY A 136 35.60 -7.88 -8.64
CA GLY A 136 34.73 -7.52 -7.50
C GLY A 136 35.51 -6.85 -6.37
N TYR A 137 34.81 -6.15 -5.46
CA TYR A 137 35.42 -5.30 -4.43
C TYR A 137 34.52 -5.11 -3.19
N ILE A 138 35.08 -5.17 -1.97
CA ILE A 138 34.36 -5.01 -0.68
C ILE A 138 35.33 -4.35 0.35
N GLY A 139 34.91 -3.34 1.12
CA GLY A 139 35.78 -2.62 2.08
C GLY A 139 35.02 -1.70 3.06
N ASP A 140 35.67 -1.28 4.16
CA ASP A 140 35.05 -0.45 5.21
C ASP A 140 35.21 1.07 4.97
N PRO A 141 34.20 1.85 5.38
CA PRO A 141 34.20 3.32 5.42
C PRO A 141 34.57 4.01 6.76
N VAL A 142 35.51 3.52 7.57
CA VAL A 142 35.96 4.12 8.85
C VAL A 142 34.85 4.33 9.91
N TYR A 143 34.88 3.52 10.96
CA TYR A 143 33.96 3.59 12.09
C TYR A 143 34.37 4.65 13.14
N ASP A 144 33.56 5.71 13.37
CA ASP A 144 33.76 6.68 14.45
C ASP A 144 32.73 6.51 15.59
N VAL A 145 33.24 6.41 16.82
CA VAL A 145 32.48 6.26 18.08
C VAL A 145 31.51 7.40 18.39
N SER A 146 31.61 8.53 17.67
CA SER A 146 30.69 9.67 17.84
C SER A 146 29.30 9.48 17.20
N PHE A 147 29.08 8.40 16.44
CA PHE A 147 27.94 8.21 15.51
C PHE A 147 27.84 9.27 14.39
N ASN A 148 28.71 10.27 14.31
CA ASN A 148 28.62 11.34 13.30
C ASN A 148 29.18 10.94 11.94
N TYR A 149 30.14 10.01 11.87
CA TYR A 149 30.78 9.58 10.62
C TYR A 149 30.99 8.05 10.58
N ASN A 150 30.05 7.33 9.95
CA ASN A 150 30.33 6.01 9.37
C ASN A 150 30.15 6.21 7.87
N ASN A 151 31.21 6.20 7.07
CA ASN A 151 31.16 6.76 5.70
C ASN A 151 30.50 5.83 4.64
N GLY A 152 29.63 4.90 5.07
CA GLY A 152 29.40 3.61 4.41
C GLY A 152 28.46 3.55 3.22
N ASN A 153 29.03 3.60 2.04
CA ASN A 153 28.32 3.44 0.78
C ASN A 153 28.41 1.98 0.31
N THR A 154 27.34 1.20 0.54
CA THR A 154 27.24 -0.21 0.13
C THR A 154 26.78 -0.29 -1.33
N ALA A 155 27.70 -0.59 -2.25
CA ALA A 155 27.43 -0.66 -3.68
C ALA A 155 27.61 -2.07 -4.26
N PHE A 156 26.67 -2.50 -5.10
CA PHE A 156 26.81 -3.72 -5.90
C PHE A 156 26.18 -3.51 -7.29
N GLY A 157 26.94 -3.76 -8.36
CA GLY A 157 26.54 -3.53 -9.75
C GLY A 157 27.27 -2.37 -10.43
N ALA A 158 27.06 -2.20 -11.74
CA ALA A 158 27.89 -1.35 -12.60
C ALA A 158 27.62 0.15 -12.35
N ASN A 159 28.69 0.93 -12.16
CA ASN A 159 28.64 2.38 -11.88
C ASN A 159 27.75 2.76 -10.67
N SER A 160 27.52 1.81 -9.76
CA SER A 160 26.77 2.04 -8.53
C SER A 160 27.63 2.85 -7.55
N LEU A 161 27.13 4.00 -7.09
CA LEU A 161 27.85 5.01 -6.28
C LEU A 161 29.16 5.55 -6.89
N LEU A 162 29.33 5.43 -8.21
CA LEU A 162 30.54 5.87 -8.91
C LEU A 162 30.41 7.33 -9.35
N ASN A 163 30.86 8.27 -8.51
CA ASN A 163 30.95 9.70 -8.87
C ASN A 163 32.36 10.06 -9.38
N PRO A 164 32.56 10.31 -10.69
CA PRO A 164 33.87 10.59 -11.25
C PRO A 164 34.38 12.03 -10.99
N THR A 165 33.58 12.90 -10.35
CA THR A 165 33.91 14.33 -10.18
C THR A 165 34.42 14.72 -8.79
N ILE A 166 34.47 13.77 -7.85
CA ILE A 166 34.91 14.02 -6.47
C ILE A 166 35.96 13.00 -6.04
N ASN A 167 36.95 13.47 -5.28
CA ASN A 167 37.92 12.61 -4.61
C ASN A 167 37.24 11.97 -3.39
N PHE A 168 37.56 10.70 -3.07
CA PHE A 168 37.08 10.01 -1.85
C PHE A 168 37.32 10.84 -0.58
N ALA A 169 38.37 11.65 -0.53
CA ALA A 169 38.65 12.58 0.57
C ALA A 169 37.66 13.75 0.73
N THR A 170 36.73 13.95 -0.22
CA THR A 170 35.77 15.08 -0.26
C THR A 170 34.30 14.65 -0.35
N GLN A 171 34.01 13.35 -0.49
CA GLN A 171 32.65 12.82 -0.51
C GLN A 171 32.14 12.64 0.94
N THR A 172 31.24 13.50 1.40
CA THR A 172 30.60 13.39 2.73
C THR A 172 29.23 12.73 2.69
N GLY A 173 28.80 12.28 1.50
CA GLY A 173 27.58 11.50 1.29
C GLY A 173 27.79 10.04 1.65
N VAL A 174 27.14 9.58 2.72
CA VAL A 174 27.48 8.33 3.43
C VAL A 174 26.25 7.53 3.85
N ARG A 175 26.44 6.25 4.21
CA ARG A 175 25.36 5.34 4.66
C ARG A 175 24.34 5.03 3.55
N ASN A 176 24.75 5.10 2.28
CA ASN A 176 23.87 4.85 1.14
C ASN A 176 23.96 3.39 0.68
N VAL A 177 22.84 2.81 0.21
CA VAL A 177 22.77 1.47 -0.36
C VAL A 177 22.46 1.59 -1.85
N ALA A 178 23.22 0.94 -2.71
CA ALA A 178 23.10 1.08 -4.16
C ALA A 178 23.25 -0.26 -4.89
N PHE A 179 22.15 -0.81 -5.38
CA PHE A 179 22.14 -2.12 -6.07
C PHE A 179 21.63 -2.00 -7.50
N GLY A 180 22.48 -2.27 -8.49
CA GLY A 180 22.12 -2.26 -9.91
C GLY A 180 23.05 -1.42 -10.77
N THR A 181 22.51 -0.73 -11.77
CA THR A 181 23.30 -0.03 -12.81
C THR A 181 23.09 1.47 -12.72
N ASN A 182 24.19 2.25 -12.73
CA ASN A 182 24.17 3.71 -12.65
C ASN A 182 23.33 4.27 -11.48
N VAL A 183 23.39 3.62 -10.32
CA VAL A 183 22.66 4.04 -9.11
C VAL A 183 23.47 5.10 -8.36
N MET A 184 22.90 6.28 -8.11
CA MET A 184 23.55 7.39 -7.37
C MET A 184 24.97 7.82 -7.84
N PRO A 185 25.27 7.96 -9.15
CA PRO A 185 26.57 8.43 -9.64
C PRO A 185 26.83 9.93 -9.38
N SER A 186 25.81 10.76 -9.11
CA SER A 186 26.01 12.20 -8.85
C SER A 186 26.22 12.55 -7.36
N LEU A 187 26.24 11.55 -6.46
CA LEU A 187 26.21 11.77 -5.02
C LEU A 187 27.48 12.46 -4.49
N THR A 188 27.33 13.57 -3.79
CA THR A 188 28.42 14.34 -3.17
C THR A 188 28.34 14.37 -1.64
N THR A 189 27.20 14.81 -1.10
CA THR A 189 26.98 14.99 0.35
C THR A 189 25.75 14.27 0.89
N GLY A 190 24.89 13.71 0.03
CA GLY A 190 23.64 13.05 0.43
C GLY A 190 23.85 11.76 1.21
N GLN A 191 23.05 11.55 2.25
CA GLN A 191 23.24 10.44 3.21
C GLN A 191 22.00 9.55 3.35
N ARG A 192 22.20 8.29 3.77
CA ARG A 192 21.11 7.36 4.14
C ARG A 192 20.07 7.12 3.03
N ASN A 193 20.48 7.21 1.75
CA ASN A 193 19.62 6.86 0.62
C ASN A 193 19.71 5.37 0.28
N VAL A 194 18.62 4.79 -0.22
CA VAL A 194 18.55 3.45 -0.80
C VAL A 194 18.19 3.57 -2.26
N GLY A 195 19.06 3.11 -3.16
CA GLY A 195 18.83 3.02 -4.61
C GLY A 195 18.92 1.58 -5.08
N VAL A 196 17.91 1.09 -5.78
CA VAL A 196 17.89 -0.27 -6.35
C VAL A 196 17.30 -0.23 -7.76
N GLY A 197 18.05 -0.64 -8.77
CA GLY A 197 17.59 -0.73 -10.16
C GLY A 197 18.57 -0.13 -11.16
N ASP A 198 18.05 0.31 -12.30
CA ASP A 198 18.79 1.07 -13.31
C ASP A 198 18.51 2.58 -13.14
N ILE A 199 19.55 3.42 -13.19
CA ILE A 199 19.47 4.89 -13.10
C ILE A 199 18.58 5.43 -11.94
N SER A 200 18.43 4.68 -10.84
CA SER A 200 17.69 5.15 -9.66
C SER A 200 18.51 6.18 -8.88
N LEU A 201 17.90 7.29 -8.47
CA LEU A 201 18.56 8.44 -7.82
C LEU A 201 19.75 9.00 -8.64
N PHE A 202 19.68 8.95 -9.98
CA PHE A 202 20.82 9.24 -10.86
C PHE A 202 21.46 10.62 -10.61
N LEU A 203 20.66 11.69 -10.52
CA LEU A 203 21.11 13.06 -10.31
C LEU A 203 21.20 13.49 -8.83
N ASN A 204 21.01 12.59 -7.87
CA ASN A 204 21.01 12.95 -6.46
C ASN A 204 22.41 13.32 -5.96
N ALA A 205 22.62 14.59 -5.62
CA ALA A 205 23.89 15.11 -5.15
C ALA A 205 23.92 15.24 -3.62
N SER A 206 22.95 15.94 -3.04
CA SER A 206 22.89 16.28 -1.61
C SER A 206 21.62 15.79 -0.90
N GLY A 207 20.65 15.25 -1.64
CA GLY A 207 19.41 14.71 -1.09
C GLY A 207 19.67 13.48 -0.22
N SER A 208 18.98 13.40 0.92
CA SER A 208 19.21 12.40 1.97
C SER A 208 17.93 11.64 2.34
N GLU A 209 18.07 10.46 2.94
CA GLU A 209 16.95 9.63 3.43
C GLU A 209 15.95 9.17 2.34
N ASN A 210 16.33 9.19 1.06
CA ASN A 210 15.43 8.78 -0.02
C ASN A 210 15.51 7.26 -0.27
N THR A 211 14.37 6.61 -0.48
CA THR A 211 14.28 5.22 -0.98
C THR A 211 13.81 5.22 -2.43
N ALA A 212 14.56 4.62 -3.35
CA ALA A 212 14.27 4.52 -4.77
C ALA A 212 14.49 3.08 -5.26
N ILE A 213 13.42 2.38 -5.62
CA ILE A 213 13.44 0.98 -6.05
C ILE A 213 12.72 0.87 -7.40
N GLY A 214 13.47 0.62 -8.47
CA GLY A 214 12.97 0.50 -9.84
C GLY A 214 13.70 1.43 -10.81
N ALA A 215 13.68 1.07 -12.10
CA ALA A 215 14.41 1.82 -13.13
C ALA A 215 13.91 3.27 -13.22
N GLY A 216 14.80 4.26 -13.14
CA GLY A 216 14.44 5.69 -13.22
C GLY A 216 13.63 6.24 -12.03
N ALA A 217 13.57 5.51 -10.91
CA ALA A 217 12.97 6.00 -9.67
C ALA A 217 13.81 7.16 -9.08
N LEU A 218 13.17 8.29 -8.76
CA LEU A 218 13.81 9.53 -8.29
C LEU A 218 15.00 10.03 -9.15
N TYR A 219 15.00 9.75 -10.46
CA TYR A 219 16.09 10.05 -11.40
C TYR A 219 16.63 11.50 -11.30
N SER A 220 15.74 12.50 -11.25
CA SER A 220 16.10 13.93 -11.25
C SER A 220 16.05 14.59 -9.86
N ASN A 221 15.93 13.81 -8.78
CA ASN A 221 16.10 14.37 -7.45
C ASN A 221 17.54 14.89 -7.32
N SER A 222 17.74 16.17 -6.99
CA SER A 222 19.07 16.75 -6.81
C SER A 222 19.44 16.94 -5.34
N SER A 223 18.50 17.44 -4.54
CA SER A 223 18.71 17.85 -3.15
C SER A 223 17.55 17.53 -2.21
N ALA A 224 16.48 16.91 -2.70
CA ALA A 224 15.29 16.62 -1.91
C ALA A 224 15.49 15.41 -1.00
N PHE A 225 14.77 15.39 0.12
CA PHE A 225 14.93 14.42 1.19
C PHE A 225 13.65 13.68 1.57
N SER A 226 13.86 12.52 2.21
CA SER A 226 12.84 11.66 2.82
C SER A 226 11.71 11.24 1.85
N ASN A 227 12.02 11.04 0.56
CA ASN A 227 11.07 10.52 -0.43
C ASN A 227 11.14 8.98 -0.55
N VAL A 228 10.02 8.34 -0.84
CA VAL A 228 9.93 6.90 -1.16
C VAL A 228 9.38 6.75 -2.58
N ALA A 229 10.12 6.07 -3.46
CA ALA A 229 9.78 5.84 -4.86
C ALA A 229 9.98 4.36 -5.22
N ILE A 230 8.90 3.59 -5.32
CA ILE A 230 8.93 2.15 -5.59
C ILE A 230 8.16 1.89 -6.89
N GLY A 231 8.87 1.63 -7.98
CA GLY A 231 8.33 1.39 -9.31
C GLY A 231 9.16 2.10 -10.38
N ARG A 232 9.17 1.54 -11.59
CA ARG A 232 9.85 2.17 -12.73
C ARG A 232 9.26 3.57 -12.99
N ASN A 233 10.12 4.58 -13.08
CA ASN A 233 9.78 5.98 -13.23
C ASN A 233 8.90 6.60 -12.11
N ALA A 234 8.89 6.03 -10.90
CA ALA A 234 8.26 6.70 -9.74
C ALA A 234 9.06 7.96 -9.36
N LEU A 235 8.39 9.10 -9.15
CA LEU A 235 9.01 10.39 -8.77
C LEU A 235 10.18 10.86 -9.68
N THR A 236 10.20 10.48 -10.97
CA THR A 236 11.35 10.73 -11.89
C THR A 236 11.82 12.19 -11.94
N THR A 237 10.92 13.18 -11.95
CA THR A 237 11.28 14.62 -11.97
C THR A 237 10.94 15.33 -10.67
N ASN A 238 11.06 14.63 -9.53
CA ASN A 238 10.78 15.18 -8.21
C ASN A 238 12.00 15.84 -7.58
N ASN A 239 11.88 17.13 -7.23
CA ASN A 239 12.85 17.86 -6.41
C ASN A 239 12.23 18.43 -5.12
N ALA A 240 11.16 17.79 -4.64
CA ALA A 240 10.41 18.15 -3.43
C ALA A 240 10.45 17.03 -2.37
N ASN A 241 10.20 17.37 -1.11
CA ASN A 241 10.46 16.49 0.04
C ASN A 241 9.23 15.69 0.49
N ASN A 242 9.47 14.61 1.23
CA ASN A 242 8.48 13.81 1.97
C ASN A 242 7.39 13.14 1.10
N ASN A 243 7.66 12.86 -0.18
CA ASN A 243 6.68 12.22 -1.06
C ASN A 243 6.81 10.69 -1.07
N THR A 244 5.68 9.98 -1.01
CA THR A 244 5.61 8.52 -1.17
C THR A 244 4.94 8.18 -2.50
N ALA A 245 5.61 7.41 -3.35
CA ALA A 245 5.13 6.97 -4.65
C ALA A 245 5.39 5.48 -4.85
N VAL A 246 4.33 4.68 -5.00
CA VAL A 246 4.40 3.23 -5.22
C VAL A 246 3.60 2.88 -6.47
N GLY A 247 4.28 2.42 -7.51
CA GLY A 247 3.69 2.10 -8.82
C GLY A 247 4.49 2.68 -9.98
N PHE A 248 4.28 2.13 -11.18
CA PHE A 248 4.90 2.68 -12.39
C PHE A 248 4.43 4.12 -12.62
N ALA A 249 5.37 5.05 -12.80
CA ALA A 249 5.10 6.46 -13.05
C ALA A 249 4.21 7.18 -12.01
N ALA A 250 4.11 6.65 -10.77
CA ALA A 250 3.48 7.34 -9.65
C ALA A 250 4.24 8.65 -9.33
N LEU A 251 3.51 9.77 -9.15
CA LEU A 251 4.07 11.13 -8.94
C LEU A 251 5.22 11.52 -9.92
N ARG A 252 5.24 10.97 -11.15
CA ARG A 252 6.41 11.09 -12.06
C ARG A 252 6.84 12.52 -12.33
N GLN A 253 5.89 13.45 -12.41
CA GLN A 253 6.08 14.86 -12.77
C GLN A 253 5.71 15.80 -11.61
N ASN A 254 6.15 15.46 -10.39
CA ASN A 254 5.96 16.28 -9.19
C ASN A 254 7.05 17.35 -9.02
N ALA A 255 6.87 18.55 -9.59
CA ALA A 255 7.92 19.57 -9.58
C ALA A 255 8.20 20.18 -8.19
N THR A 256 7.13 20.46 -7.42
CA THR A 256 7.18 21.26 -6.19
C THR A 256 6.38 20.67 -5.02
N GLY A 257 5.50 19.71 -5.27
CA GLY A 257 4.57 19.18 -4.27
C GLY A 257 5.29 18.39 -3.18
N THR A 258 4.96 18.66 -1.92
CA THR A 258 5.51 17.99 -0.74
C THR A 258 4.45 17.16 -0.02
N ASN A 259 4.88 16.15 0.75
CA ASN A 259 4.00 15.33 1.58
C ASN A 259 2.88 14.60 0.79
N ASN A 260 3.07 14.34 -0.51
CA ASN A 260 2.09 13.62 -1.32
C ASN A 260 2.25 12.09 -1.16
N THR A 261 1.15 11.35 -1.15
CA THR A 261 1.12 9.87 -1.12
C THR A 261 0.40 9.34 -2.36
N SER A 262 1.08 8.52 -3.15
CA SER A 262 0.59 8.02 -4.44
C SER A 262 0.81 6.52 -4.55
N ILE A 263 -0.26 5.74 -4.69
CA ILE A 263 -0.19 4.26 -4.77
C ILE A 263 -0.99 3.81 -6.00
N GLY A 264 -0.30 3.46 -7.10
CA GLY A 264 -0.91 2.99 -8.34
C GLY A 264 -0.13 3.38 -9.60
N TYR A 265 -0.44 2.72 -10.72
CA TYR A 265 0.06 3.13 -12.04
C TYR A 265 -0.39 4.56 -12.35
N GLU A 266 0.55 5.48 -12.58
CA GLU A 266 0.30 6.89 -12.89
C GLU A 266 -0.63 7.65 -11.92
N ALA A 267 -0.79 7.16 -10.69
CA ALA A 267 -1.43 7.94 -9.63
C ALA A 267 -0.65 9.26 -9.42
N LEU A 268 -1.40 10.35 -9.21
CA LEU A 268 -0.86 11.71 -9.00
C LEU A 268 0.23 12.16 -10.00
N ARG A 269 0.24 11.64 -11.24
CA ARG A 269 1.39 11.76 -12.17
C ARG A 269 1.89 13.20 -12.37
N ASN A 270 0.98 14.18 -12.47
CA ASN A 270 1.30 15.58 -12.81
C ASN A 270 0.97 16.56 -11.66
N VAL A 271 1.26 16.18 -10.40
CA VAL A 271 0.95 17.02 -9.24
C VAL A 271 1.87 18.23 -9.11
N LEU A 272 1.27 19.40 -8.85
CA LEU A 272 1.98 20.65 -8.51
C LEU A 272 1.87 21.00 -7.01
N GLY A 273 0.78 20.57 -6.35
CA GLY A 273 0.48 20.87 -4.95
C GLY A 273 0.95 19.81 -3.94
N SER A 274 0.74 20.12 -2.67
CA SER A 274 1.20 19.34 -1.51
C SER A 274 0.05 18.63 -0.77
N GLY A 275 0.38 17.58 -0.01
CA GLY A 275 -0.55 16.90 0.90
C GLY A 275 -1.65 16.08 0.22
N ASN A 276 -1.48 15.74 -1.06
CA ASN A 276 -2.44 14.96 -1.82
C ASN A 276 -2.25 13.45 -1.60
N VAL A 277 -3.36 12.71 -1.56
CA VAL A 277 -3.38 11.24 -1.46
C VAL A 277 -4.12 10.67 -2.67
N GLY A 278 -3.44 9.86 -3.50
CA GLY A 278 -4.02 9.22 -4.68
C GLY A 278 -3.79 7.71 -4.66
N ILE A 279 -4.86 6.93 -4.70
CA ILE A 279 -4.82 5.46 -4.60
C ILE A 279 -5.61 4.84 -5.76
N GLY A 280 -4.91 4.01 -6.56
CA GLY A 280 -5.42 3.26 -7.70
C GLY A 280 -4.91 3.76 -9.06
N TYR A 281 -5.34 3.09 -10.15
CA TYR A 281 -4.89 3.40 -11.51
C TYR A 281 -5.29 4.84 -11.91
N GLN A 282 -4.29 5.69 -12.20
CA GLN A 282 -4.46 7.09 -12.62
C GLN A 282 -5.24 7.99 -11.63
N ALA A 283 -5.39 7.59 -10.37
CA ALA A 283 -6.07 8.36 -9.34
C ALA A 283 -5.43 9.76 -9.18
N GLY A 284 -6.22 10.82 -9.37
CA GLY A 284 -5.76 12.21 -9.28
C GLY A 284 -4.62 12.58 -10.24
N ARG A 285 -4.45 11.88 -11.37
CA ARG A 285 -3.31 12.02 -12.29
C ARG A 285 -3.07 13.47 -12.80
N LEU A 286 -4.11 14.31 -12.81
CA LEU A 286 -4.09 15.72 -13.22
C LEU A 286 -4.37 16.72 -12.09
N GLU A 287 -4.29 16.30 -10.81
CA GLU A 287 -4.51 17.21 -9.68
C GLU A 287 -3.42 18.29 -9.60
N THR A 288 -3.80 19.55 -9.41
CA THR A 288 -2.89 20.70 -9.33
C THR A 288 -2.94 21.44 -7.99
N GLY A 289 -3.99 21.22 -7.19
CA GLY A 289 -4.17 21.81 -5.88
C GLY A 289 -3.54 21.01 -4.74
N ASN A 290 -3.80 21.45 -3.51
CA ASN A 290 -3.32 20.85 -2.28
C ASN A 290 -4.41 20.03 -1.57
N ASN A 291 -3.97 19.13 -0.69
CA ASN A 291 -4.80 18.52 0.35
C ASN A 291 -6.04 17.78 -0.18
N LYS A 292 -5.92 17.10 -1.32
CA LYS A 292 -6.97 16.30 -1.95
C LYS A 292 -6.78 14.81 -1.72
N LEU A 293 -7.89 14.07 -1.63
CA LEU A 293 -7.94 12.61 -1.59
C LEU A 293 -8.63 12.09 -2.85
N TYR A 294 -8.00 11.11 -3.51
CA TYR A 294 -8.56 10.35 -4.63
C TYR A 294 -8.39 8.86 -4.37
N ILE A 295 -9.49 8.11 -4.34
CA ILE A 295 -9.48 6.65 -4.47
C ILE A 295 -10.27 6.33 -5.75
N SER A 296 -9.56 5.87 -6.78
CA SER A 296 -10.13 5.67 -8.12
C SER A 296 -9.30 4.69 -8.95
N ASN A 297 -9.94 3.98 -9.88
CA ASN A 297 -9.31 3.13 -10.88
C ASN A 297 -9.27 3.79 -12.28
N SER A 298 -9.36 5.12 -12.35
CA SER A 298 -9.25 5.91 -13.58
C SER A 298 -8.72 7.32 -13.30
N ASN A 299 -8.39 8.06 -14.39
CA ASN A 299 -8.13 9.50 -14.38
C ASN A 299 -9.41 10.31 -14.10
N ALA A 300 -10.00 10.10 -12.93
CA ALA A 300 -11.20 10.75 -12.48
C ALA A 300 -10.90 12.08 -11.77
N ASP A 301 -11.80 13.03 -11.93
CA ASP A 301 -11.83 14.31 -11.21
C ASP A 301 -12.58 14.18 -9.86
N ALA A 302 -12.83 15.31 -9.21
CA ALA A 302 -13.57 15.38 -7.95
C ALA A 302 -15.03 14.88 -8.01
N ASN A 303 -15.60 14.75 -9.20
CA ASN A 303 -16.99 14.34 -9.44
C ASN A 303 -17.12 12.87 -9.85
N ASN A 304 -16.05 12.25 -10.35
CA ASN A 304 -16.08 10.89 -10.90
C ASN A 304 -15.23 9.88 -10.12
N ALA A 305 -14.39 10.32 -9.17
CA ALA A 305 -13.59 9.40 -8.36
C ALA A 305 -14.49 8.66 -7.35
N LEU A 306 -14.32 7.33 -7.18
CA LEU A 306 -15.15 6.51 -6.28
C LEU A 306 -15.24 7.13 -4.87
N VAL A 307 -14.08 7.53 -4.33
CA VAL A 307 -14.00 8.40 -3.16
C VAL A 307 -13.16 9.63 -3.53
N TYR A 308 -13.71 10.81 -3.25
CA TYR A 308 -13.00 12.08 -3.29
C TYR A 308 -13.01 12.73 -1.91
N GLY A 309 -11.96 13.48 -1.55
CA GLY A 309 -11.95 14.25 -0.32
C GLY A 309 -11.10 15.50 -0.40
N GLU A 310 -11.32 16.40 0.56
CA GLU A 310 -10.57 17.63 0.75
C GLU A 310 -10.23 17.77 2.24
N PHE A 311 -8.95 17.56 2.59
CA PHE A 311 -8.52 17.54 3.99
C PHE A 311 -8.64 18.90 4.68
N ASP A 312 -8.54 20.01 3.94
CA ASP A 312 -8.70 21.36 4.48
C ASP A 312 -10.17 21.66 4.79
N ASN A 313 -11.04 21.49 3.79
CA ASN A 313 -12.48 21.78 3.87
C ASN A 313 -13.27 20.71 4.67
N LYS A 314 -12.60 19.66 5.17
CA LYS A 314 -13.21 18.52 5.89
C LYS A 314 -14.30 17.81 5.08
N ILE A 315 -14.08 17.70 3.78
CA ILE A 315 -15.02 17.08 2.84
C ILE A 315 -14.60 15.64 2.57
N LEU A 316 -15.57 14.72 2.67
CA LEU A 316 -15.52 13.37 2.10
C LEU A 316 -16.75 13.21 1.20
N ARG A 317 -16.54 12.80 -0.06
CA ARG A 317 -17.59 12.47 -1.02
C ARG A 317 -17.40 11.05 -1.52
N THR A 318 -18.50 10.31 -1.59
CA THR A 318 -18.61 9.10 -2.42
C THR A 318 -19.34 9.48 -3.70
N ASN A 319 -18.70 9.37 -4.86
CA ASN A 319 -19.38 9.58 -6.15
C ASN A 319 -20.05 8.27 -6.64
N ALA A 320 -20.61 7.54 -5.68
CA ALA A 320 -21.26 6.24 -5.80
C ALA A 320 -22.28 6.10 -4.67
N GLN A 321 -23.06 5.01 -4.66
CA GLN A 321 -23.99 4.74 -3.56
C GLN A 321 -23.23 4.47 -2.25
N LEU A 322 -23.48 5.28 -1.22
CA LEU A 322 -23.04 4.99 0.14
C LEU A 322 -23.87 3.82 0.70
N GLN A 323 -23.19 2.82 1.25
CA GLN A 323 -23.79 1.69 1.95
C GLN A 323 -23.15 1.56 3.34
N ILE A 324 -23.95 1.20 4.35
CA ILE A 324 -23.49 0.88 5.71
C ILE A 324 -23.85 -0.58 5.95
N ASN A 325 -22.86 -1.44 6.23
CA ASN A 325 -22.99 -2.91 6.20
C ASN A 325 -23.55 -3.41 4.85
N ASP A 326 -23.99 -4.67 4.79
CA ASP A 326 -24.62 -5.27 3.61
C ASP A 326 -26.14 -4.97 3.58
N PRO A 327 -26.63 -4.16 2.61
CA PRO A 327 -28.04 -3.80 2.52
C PRO A 327 -28.98 -4.97 2.20
N THR A 328 -28.45 -6.14 1.82
CA THR A 328 -29.28 -7.34 1.59
C THR A 328 -29.61 -8.11 2.87
N THR A 329 -28.99 -7.75 4.00
CA THR A 329 -29.14 -8.46 5.28
C THR A 329 -29.34 -7.54 6.49
N THR A 330 -28.37 -6.70 6.82
CA THR A 330 -28.29 -5.98 8.11
C THR A 330 -27.89 -4.50 7.95
N GLY A 331 -27.74 -4.06 6.71
CA GLY A 331 -27.26 -2.75 6.33
C GLY A 331 -28.30 -1.86 5.67
N TYR A 332 -27.83 -0.70 5.22
CA TYR A 332 -28.63 0.32 4.56
C TYR A 332 -27.90 0.89 3.35
N LYS A 333 -28.62 1.11 2.25
CA LYS A 333 -28.12 1.82 1.07
C LYS A 333 -28.79 3.20 0.94
N PHE A 334 -27.97 4.24 0.81
CA PHE A 334 -28.44 5.62 0.74
C PHE A 334 -28.91 6.02 -0.68
N PRO A 335 -29.80 7.03 -0.81
CA PRO A 335 -30.14 7.61 -2.10
C PRO A 335 -28.92 8.23 -2.79
N THR A 336 -28.79 8.04 -4.10
CA THR A 336 -27.79 8.72 -4.96
C THR A 336 -28.28 10.06 -5.49
N VAL A 337 -29.55 10.38 -5.31
CA VAL A 337 -30.16 11.68 -5.65
C VAL A 337 -30.37 12.52 -4.40
N ARG A 338 -30.26 13.85 -4.53
CA ARG A 338 -30.58 14.79 -3.45
C ARG A 338 -32.08 14.82 -3.17
N GLY A 339 -32.46 14.97 -1.90
CA GLY A 339 -33.84 15.26 -1.52
C GLY A 339 -34.26 16.68 -1.87
N THR A 340 -35.55 16.95 -1.83
CA THR A 340 -36.12 18.30 -1.92
C THR A 340 -36.40 18.87 -0.53
N ASN A 341 -36.76 20.16 -0.46
CA ASN A 341 -37.02 20.84 0.80
C ASN A 341 -38.09 20.11 1.65
N LYS A 342 -37.85 20.00 2.96
CA LYS A 342 -38.68 19.29 3.96
C LYS A 342 -38.83 17.77 3.78
N GLN A 343 -38.11 17.12 2.86
CA GLN A 343 -38.05 15.66 2.84
C GLN A 343 -37.13 15.11 3.95
N VAL A 344 -37.47 13.92 4.45
CA VAL A 344 -36.65 13.12 5.36
C VAL A 344 -36.14 11.87 4.65
N ILE A 345 -35.12 11.23 5.24
CA ILE A 345 -34.75 9.88 4.84
C ILE A 345 -35.64 8.90 5.61
N GLU A 346 -36.36 8.05 4.86
CA GLU A 346 -37.20 6.98 5.39
C GLU A 346 -36.64 5.62 4.97
N THR A 347 -36.76 4.63 5.85
CA THR A 347 -36.32 3.23 5.62
C THR A 347 -37.52 2.36 5.31
N ASP A 348 -37.38 1.44 4.36
CA ASP A 348 -38.39 0.42 4.06
C ASP A 348 -38.28 -0.84 4.95
N GLY A 349 -37.37 -0.83 5.94
CA GLY A 349 -37.07 -1.98 6.79
C GLY A 349 -36.35 -3.14 6.08
N SER A 350 -36.07 -3.00 4.77
CA SER A 350 -35.44 -4.00 3.89
C SER A 350 -34.10 -3.50 3.33
N GLY A 351 -33.46 -2.58 4.07
CA GLY A 351 -32.15 -2.00 3.74
C GLY A 351 -32.17 -0.87 2.72
N ASN A 352 -33.33 -0.42 2.23
CA ASN A 352 -33.42 0.71 1.30
C ASN A 352 -33.79 1.99 2.03
N LEU A 353 -32.97 3.04 1.85
CA LEU A 353 -33.28 4.39 2.29
C LEU A 353 -33.77 5.23 1.12
N SER A 354 -34.82 6.03 1.33
CA SER A 354 -35.44 6.88 0.29
C SER A 354 -35.83 8.25 0.84
N TRP A 355 -36.00 9.23 -0.05
CA TRP A 355 -36.50 10.56 0.34
C TRP A 355 -38.03 10.56 0.37
N SER A 356 -38.60 10.83 1.54
CA SER A 356 -40.03 10.86 1.81
C SER A 356 -40.46 12.23 2.31
N THR A 357 -41.68 12.67 2.00
CA THR A 357 -42.25 13.90 2.55
C THR A 357 -43.05 13.54 3.79
N PRO A 358 -42.64 13.97 5.01
CA PRO A 358 -43.38 13.65 6.23
C PRO A 358 -44.82 14.15 6.15
N ASN A 359 -45.80 13.24 6.27
CA ASN A 359 -47.20 13.64 6.34
C ASN A 359 -47.51 14.23 7.73
N ILE A 360 -47.25 15.53 7.88
CA ILE A 360 -47.49 16.31 9.11
C ILE A 360 -48.92 16.88 9.20
N THR A 361 -49.76 16.65 8.20
CA THR A 361 -51.12 17.20 8.17
C THR A 361 -52.06 16.32 8.99
N LEU A 362 -52.34 16.76 10.21
CA LEU A 362 -53.37 16.19 11.07
C LEU A 362 -54.76 16.41 10.46
N SER A 363 -55.63 15.42 10.59
CA SER A 363 -57.02 15.51 10.15
C SER A 363 -57.76 16.64 10.86
N VAL A 364 -58.45 17.50 10.12
CA VAL A 364 -59.33 18.52 10.69
C VAL A 364 -60.54 18.65 9.77
N ILE A 365 -61.74 18.39 10.28
CA ILE A 365 -62.99 18.39 9.51
C ILE A 365 -64.10 19.16 10.24
N ARG A 366 -64.97 19.83 9.48
CA ARG A 366 -66.26 20.36 9.97
C ARG A 366 -67.34 20.11 8.95
N THR A 367 -68.48 19.62 9.44
CA THR A 367 -69.65 19.27 8.63
C THR A 367 -70.95 19.80 9.26
N ASN A 368 -71.93 20.13 8.42
CA ASN A 368 -73.24 20.66 8.79
C ASN A 368 -74.35 19.94 8.01
N LEU A 369 -75.61 20.17 8.39
CA LEU A 369 -76.77 19.85 7.56
C LEU A 369 -76.90 20.87 6.40
N ASN A 370 -77.36 20.45 5.22
CA ASN A 370 -77.75 21.35 4.12
C ASN A 370 -79.19 21.90 4.22
N ALA A 371 -80.03 21.23 5.01
CA ALA A 371 -81.44 21.52 5.23
C ALA A 371 -81.90 20.87 6.54
N ASP A 372 -83.01 21.33 7.10
CA ASP A 372 -83.53 20.84 8.37
C ASP A 372 -83.86 19.33 8.30
N GLN A 373 -83.54 18.58 9.36
CA GLN A 373 -83.69 17.12 9.40
C GLN A 373 -84.75 16.70 10.40
N SER A 374 -85.87 16.14 9.92
CA SER A 374 -86.90 15.54 10.77
C SER A 374 -86.49 14.16 11.30
N LEU A 375 -86.66 13.97 12.61
CA LEU A 375 -86.48 12.72 13.34
C LEU A 375 -87.84 12.00 13.41
N ASN A 376 -88.16 11.30 12.32
CA ASN A 376 -89.49 10.74 12.06
C ASN A 376 -89.85 9.52 12.92
N ASN A 377 -88.86 8.88 13.56
CA ASN A 377 -89.07 7.73 14.43
C ASN A 377 -88.84 8.11 15.91
N SER A 378 -89.17 7.22 16.84
CA SER A 378 -88.66 7.26 18.21
C SER A 378 -87.31 6.53 18.29
N GLY A 379 -86.46 6.97 19.23
CA GLY A 379 -85.14 6.38 19.46
C GLY A 379 -84.04 6.95 18.55
N TRP A 380 -82.90 6.27 18.56
CA TRP A 380 -81.66 6.74 17.92
C TRP A 380 -81.71 6.77 16.38
N GLN A 381 -81.50 7.96 15.82
CA GLN A 381 -81.47 8.23 14.39
C GLN A 381 -80.16 8.96 14.01
N LYS A 382 -79.59 8.64 12.85
CA LYS A 382 -78.32 9.26 12.41
C LYS A 382 -78.56 10.71 11.99
N ILE A 383 -77.67 11.62 12.39
CA ILE A 383 -77.69 13.00 11.91
C ILE A 383 -76.99 13.06 10.54
N THR A 384 -77.66 13.59 9.53
CA THR A 384 -77.18 13.57 8.13
C THR A 384 -76.37 14.82 7.79
N PHE A 385 -75.19 14.95 8.42
CA PHE A 385 -74.22 16.01 8.18
C PHE A 385 -73.61 15.94 6.75
N ASN A 386 -74.43 16.30 5.77
CA ASN A 386 -74.18 16.09 4.35
C ASN A 386 -73.46 17.25 3.64
N THR A 387 -73.12 18.33 4.36
CA THR A 387 -72.33 19.45 3.85
C THR A 387 -70.97 19.51 4.55
N VAL A 388 -69.89 19.42 3.79
CA VAL A 388 -68.52 19.66 4.29
C VAL A 388 -68.21 21.16 4.21
N VAL A 389 -67.75 21.74 5.32
CA VAL A 389 -67.25 23.13 5.39
C VAL A 389 -65.77 23.16 5.07
N PHE A 390 -65.01 22.28 5.72
CA PHE A 390 -63.63 21.95 5.42
C PHE A 390 -63.37 20.49 5.81
N ASP A 391 -62.44 19.87 5.09
CA ASP A 391 -61.89 18.55 5.38
C ASP A 391 -60.48 18.52 4.81
N THR A 392 -59.47 18.50 5.69
CA THR A 392 -58.06 18.64 5.28
C THR A 392 -57.54 17.43 4.51
N ASN A 393 -58.12 16.24 4.70
CA ASN A 393 -57.58 14.96 4.20
C ASN A 393 -58.59 14.16 3.34
N ILE A 394 -59.81 14.66 3.13
CA ILE A 394 -60.90 14.01 2.38
C ILE A 394 -61.32 12.69 3.06
N GLU A 395 -61.62 12.78 4.35
CA GLU A 395 -61.96 11.68 5.24
C GLU A 395 -63.46 11.57 5.53
N TYR A 396 -64.23 12.62 5.23
CA TYR A 396 -65.68 12.65 5.45
C TYR A 396 -66.47 12.17 4.24
N ASN A 397 -67.29 11.12 4.43
CA ASN A 397 -68.19 10.60 3.42
C ASN A 397 -69.62 11.13 3.65
N THR A 398 -70.04 12.11 2.84
CA THR A 398 -71.37 12.74 2.91
C THR A 398 -72.52 11.82 2.49
N ALA A 399 -72.28 10.81 1.66
CA ALA A 399 -73.30 9.83 1.28
C ALA A 399 -73.62 8.88 2.45
N LEU A 400 -72.60 8.48 3.23
CA LEU A 400 -72.75 7.62 4.40
C LEU A 400 -72.96 8.40 5.71
N ASN A 401 -72.69 9.71 5.71
CA ASN A 401 -72.70 10.63 6.85
C ASN A 401 -71.79 10.14 7.99
N ARG A 402 -70.51 9.91 7.66
CA ARG A 402 -69.47 9.42 8.58
C ARG A 402 -68.09 9.97 8.22
N PHE A 403 -67.26 10.14 9.24
CA PHE A 403 -65.82 10.30 9.09
C PHE A 403 -65.15 8.91 9.07
N VAL A 404 -64.14 8.71 8.22
CA VAL A 404 -63.31 7.49 8.17
C VAL A 404 -61.85 7.88 8.33
N ALA A 405 -61.19 7.37 9.37
CA ALA A 405 -59.79 7.69 9.64
C ALA A 405 -58.86 7.09 8.58
N LEU A 406 -58.11 7.92 7.86
CA LEU A 406 -57.04 7.48 6.96
C LEU A 406 -55.70 7.26 7.69
N ARG A 407 -55.63 7.61 8.98
CA ARG A 407 -54.43 7.48 9.82
C ARG A 407 -54.78 6.86 11.17
N THR A 408 -53.94 5.96 11.66
CA THR A 408 -54.02 5.55 13.07
C THR A 408 -53.64 6.73 13.96
N GLY A 409 -54.44 7.03 14.98
CA GLY A 409 -54.20 8.19 15.84
C GLY A 409 -55.26 8.38 16.92
N TYR A 410 -55.15 9.50 17.63
CA TYR A 410 -56.14 9.97 18.58
C TYR A 410 -56.88 11.16 17.98
N TYR A 411 -58.21 11.13 18.07
CA TYR A 411 -59.10 12.10 17.45
C TYR A 411 -60.01 12.68 18.53
N GLN A 412 -60.10 14.00 18.59
CA GLN A 412 -61.13 14.69 19.36
C GLN A 412 -62.35 14.90 18.46
N ILE A 413 -63.49 14.35 18.89
CA ILE A 413 -64.80 14.55 18.29
C ILE A 413 -65.48 15.72 19.02
N ASN A 414 -66.12 16.61 18.28
CA ASN A 414 -67.03 17.63 18.83
C ASN A 414 -68.27 17.68 17.92
N ALA A 415 -69.46 17.40 18.47
CA ALA A 415 -70.69 17.43 17.68
C ALA A 415 -71.85 18.00 18.50
N ALA A 416 -72.77 18.68 17.83
CA ALA A 416 -73.98 19.18 18.45
C ALA A 416 -75.17 19.16 17.47
N TYR A 417 -76.38 19.18 18.04
CA TYR A 417 -77.59 19.57 17.33
C TYR A 417 -78.41 20.54 18.15
N HIS A 418 -79.23 21.31 17.43
CA HIS A 418 -80.33 22.09 17.96
C HIS A 418 -81.61 21.71 17.21
N THR A 419 -82.76 21.87 17.88
CA THR A 419 -84.09 21.60 17.30
C THR A 419 -84.92 22.86 17.22
N PHE A 420 -85.96 22.85 16.38
CA PHE A 420 -87.11 23.74 16.59
C PHE A 420 -87.79 23.47 17.95
N LEU A 421 -88.71 24.34 18.35
CA LEU A 421 -89.45 24.23 19.61
C LEU A 421 -90.05 22.83 19.79
N GLN A 422 -89.73 22.18 20.91
CA GLN A 422 -90.37 20.95 21.36
C GLN A 422 -91.25 21.30 22.54
N SER A 423 -92.51 20.84 22.54
CA SER A 423 -93.53 21.14 23.56
C SER A 423 -93.87 19.91 24.41
N ASP A 424 -92.85 19.11 24.72
CA ASP A 424 -92.98 17.82 25.41
C ASP A 424 -92.19 17.78 26.74
N THR A 425 -92.15 16.62 27.37
CA THR A 425 -91.30 16.32 28.53
C THR A 425 -90.39 15.11 28.26
N ASN A 426 -89.94 14.95 27.02
CA ASN A 426 -89.21 13.76 26.57
C ASN A 426 -87.72 13.81 26.88
N PHE A 427 -87.09 12.65 26.76
CA PHE A 427 -85.64 12.52 26.75
C PHE A 427 -85.07 12.84 25.37
N TYR A 428 -83.98 13.60 25.36
CA TYR A 428 -83.23 13.94 24.15
C TYR A 428 -81.74 13.71 24.37
N SER A 429 -81.13 12.98 23.45
CA SER A 429 -79.74 12.52 23.55
C SER A 429 -78.97 12.81 22.26
N ILE A 430 -77.64 12.92 22.38
CA ILE A 430 -76.68 12.89 21.28
C ILE A 430 -75.65 11.80 21.56
N GLY A 431 -75.19 11.10 20.53
CA GLY A 431 -74.32 9.94 20.69
C GLY A 431 -73.29 9.83 19.58
N VAL A 432 -72.04 9.61 19.97
CA VAL A 432 -70.93 9.27 19.09
C VAL A 432 -70.87 7.75 18.98
N ARG A 433 -70.96 7.23 17.75
CA ARG A 433 -70.73 5.82 17.45
C ARG A 433 -69.39 5.61 16.77
N LYS A 434 -68.61 4.64 17.25
CA LYS A 434 -67.41 4.12 16.57
C LYS A 434 -67.75 2.77 15.92
N ASN A 435 -67.48 2.61 14.64
CA ASN A 435 -67.71 1.36 13.89
C ASN A 435 -69.14 0.78 14.08
N GLY A 436 -70.15 1.65 14.20
CA GLY A 436 -71.55 1.27 14.41
C GLY A 436 -71.98 1.00 15.86
N ALA A 437 -71.05 0.85 16.81
CA ALA A 437 -71.33 0.71 18.24
C ALA A 437 -71.25 2.07 18.96
N PHE A 438 -72.00 2.26 20.06
CA PHE A 438 -71.87 3.47 20.87
C PHE A 438 -70.50 3.54 21.56
N TYR A 439 -69.90 4.72 21.46
CA TYR A 439 -68.63 5.05 22.14
C TYR A 439 -68.86 5.98 23.32
N GLN A 440 -69.66 7.04 23.13
CA GLN A 440 -70.10 7.93 24.19
C GLN A 440 -71.44 8.56 23.85
N GLU A 441 -72.26 8.81 24.86
CA GLU A 441 -73.54 9.51 24.76
C GLU A 441 -73.60 10.68 25.74
N ARG A 442 -74.46 11.65 25.45
CA ARG A 442 -74.88 12.68 26.39
C ARG A 442 -76.37 12.92 26.23
N SER A 443 -77.05 12.94 27.36
CA SER A 443 -78.49 12.81 27.40
C SER A 443 -79.10 13.75 28.44
N GLY A 444 -80.37 14.10 28.27
CA GLY A 444 -81.05 14.95 29.24
C GLY A 444 -82.54 15.10 28.95
N ASN A 445 -83.30 15.33 30.00
CA ASN A 445 -84.72 15.64 29.91
C ASN A 445 -84.94 17.00 29.25
N HIS A 446 -86.06 17.14 28.56
CA HIS A 446 -86.63 18.40 28.10
C HIS A 446 -87.89 18.74 28.92
N SER A 447 -88.27 20.01 28.97
CA SER A 447 -89.57 20.43 29.50
C SER A 447 -90.02 21.78 28.97
N GLY A 448 -91.34 21.96 28.88
CA GLY A 448 -91.97 23.18 28.38
C GLY A 448 -91.90 23.31 26.86
N ASN A 449 -92.23 24.49 26.34
CA ASN A 449 -92.23 24.79 24.90
C ASN A 449 -90.95 25.57 24.51
N THR A 450 -89.82 24.88 24.45
CA THR A 450 -88.51 25.49 24.14
C THR A 450 -87.69 24.61 23.19
N THR A 451 -86.60 25.14 22.64
CA THR A 451 -85.70 24.41 21.73
C THR A 451 -84.78 23.47 22.49
N VAL A 452 -84.57 22.25 21.99
CA VAL A 452 -83.57 21.33 22.54
C VAL A 452 -82.21 21.63 21.95
N SER A 453 -81.15 21.49 22.76
CA SER A 453 -79.76 21.49 22.28
C SER A 453 -78.95 20.43 23.02
N ARG A 454 -78.13 19.68 22.30
CA ARG A 454 -77.25 18.66 22.87
C ARG A 454 -75.90 18.70 22.15
N ASP A 455 -74.84 18.81 22.93
CA ASP A 455 -73.44 18.88 22.50
C ASP A 455 -72.61 17.73 23.14
N ILE A 456 -71.68 17.14 22.41
CA ILE A 456 -70.82 16.06 22.89
C ILE A 456 -69.39 16.23 22.39
N THR A 457 -68.46 16.11 23.34
CA THR A 457 -67.02 16.14 23.07
C THR A 457 -66.38 14.89 23.66
N CYS A 458 -65.60 14.16 22.86
CA CYS A 458 -64.88 12.98 23.32
C CYS A 458 -63.52 12.84 22.62
N ILE A 459 -62.60 12.09 23.22
CA ILE A 459 -61.37 11.63 22.55
C ILE A 459 -61.54 10.15 22.24
N VAL A 460 -61.27 9.77 20.99
CA VAL A 460 -61.36 8.39 20.50
C VAL A 460 -60.06 8.00 19.80
N SER A 461 -59.58 6.78 20.06
CA SER A 461 -58.49 6.19 19.27
C SER A 461 -59.09 5.48 18.06
N LEU A 462 -58.61 5.83 16.86
CA LEU A 462 -59.04 5.25 15.58
C LEU A 462 -57.82 4.64 14.89
N ALA A 463 -57.97 3.44 14.36
CA ALA A 463 -57.07 2.83 13.39
C ALA A 463 -57.46 3.26 11.96
N ILE A 464 -56.56 3.04 10.99
CA ILE A 464 -56.89 3.24 9.56
C ILE A 464 -58.13 2.40 9.19
N GLY A 465 -59.17 3.06 8.67
CA GLY A 465 -60.44 2.46 8.28
C GLY A 465 -61.52 2.44 9.37
N ASP A 466 -61.20 2.77 10.64
CA ASP A 466 -62.22 3.01 11.66
C ASP A 466 -63.07 4.24 11.29
N TYR A 467 -64.36 4.21 11.62
CA TYR A 467 -65.28 5.30 11.29
C TYR A 467 -66.10 5.79 12.49
N VAL A 468 -66.48 7.07 12.42
CA VAL A 468 -67.28 7.77 13.44
C VAL A 468 -68.55 8.36 12.84
N GLU A 469 -69.67 8.15 13.53
CA GLU A 469 -71.00 8.64 13.17
C GLU A 469 -71.68 9.31 14.36
N ILE A 470 -72.50 10.33 14.10
CA ILE A 470 -73.27 11.04 15.12
C ILE A 470 -74.76 10.68 15.00
N PHE A 471 -75.38 10.36 16.13
CA PHE A 471 -76.80 10.06 16.24
C PHE A 471 -77.47 11.01 17.22
N ALA A 472 -78.73 11.34 16.96
CA ALA A 472 -79.64 12.00 17.90
C ALA A 472 -80.69 10.99 18.38
N GLU A 473 -81.21 11.19 19.58
CA GLU A 473 -82.35 10.44 20.11
C GLU A 473 -83.46 11.40 20.51
N ASN A 474 -84.69 11.03 20.17
CA ASN A 474 -85.93 11.65 20.58
C ASN A 474 -86.91 10.54 21.00
N TYR A 475 -87.51 10.66 22.19
CA TYR A 475 -88.36 9.57 22.71
C TYR A 475 -89.73 9.49 22.02
N THR A 476 -90.23 10.60 21.48
CA THR A 476 -91.43 10.68 20.63
C THR A 476 -91.05 11.18 19.23
N ALA A 477 -91.60 10.56 18.19
CA ALA A 477 -91.40 10.95 16.80
C ALA A 477 -91.86 12.40 16.51
N GLY A 478 -91.17 13.09 15.59
CA GLY A 478 -91.59 14.41 15.08
C GLY A 478 -90.70 15.59 15.45
N ALA A 479 -89.66 15.38 16.27
CA ALA A 479 -88.63 16.41 16.49
C ALA A 479 -87.93 16.75 15.16
N THR A 480 -87.59 18.02 14.92
CA THR A 480 -86.84 18.43 13.73
C THR A 480 -85.59 19.19 14.14
N LEU A 481 -84.43 18.67 13.73
CA LEU A 481 -83.13 19.32 13.85
C LEU A 481 -83.08 20.47 12.85
N ASP A 482 -82.70 21.67 13.29
CA ASP A 482 -82.47 22.76 12.34
C ASP A 482 -81.06 22.70 11.74
N SER A 483 -80.94 23.28 10.55
CA SER A 483 -79.73 23.35 9.75
C SER A 483 -78.82 24.55 10.08
N TYR A 484 -79.05 25.26 11.19
CA TYR A 484 -78.19 26.38 11.56
C TYR A 484 -76.81 25.88 12.00
N SER A 485 -75.82 26.03 11.10
CA SER A 485 -74.45 25.56 11.24
C SER A 485 -73.70 26.08 12.47
N GLY A 486 -74.21 27.13 13.13
CA GLY A 486 -73.68 27.63 14.41
C GLY A 486 -74.09 26.80 15.64
N LYS A 487 -75.03 25.85 15.49
CA LYS A 487 -75.52 24.99 16.58
C LYS A 487 -75.65 23.51 16.21
N THR A 488 -75.96 23.20 14.94
CA THR A 488 -75.99 21.82 14.43
C THR A 488 -74.74 21.58 13.57
N TYR A 489 -73.75 20.88 14.13
CA TYR A 489 -72.45 20.65 13.52
C TYR A 489 -71.81 19.33 13.95
N PHE A 490 -70.87 18.83 13.15
CA PHE A 490 -69.98 17.72 13.51
C PHE A 490 -68.55 18.02 13.04
N GLU A 491 -67.65 18.09 14.01
CA GLU A 491 -66.23 18.42 13.88
C GLU A 491 -65.37 17.27 14.40
N ILE A 492 -64.20 17.09 13.78
CA ILE A 492 -63.14 16.20 14.27
C ILE A 492 -61.79 16.90 14.06
N GLN A 493 -60.91 16.79 15.05
CA GLN A 493 -59.48 17.05 14.88
C GLN A 493 -58.65 15.83 15.33
N GLN A 494 -57.69 15.40 14.53
CA GLN A 494 -56.64 14.49 14.98
C GLN A 494 -55.72 15.27 15.91
N ILE A 495 -55.54 14.79 17.13
CA ILE A 495 -54.70 15.42 18.16
C ILE A 495 -53.35 14.74 18.33
N ARG A 496 -53.19 13.51 17.82
CA ARG A 496 -51.93 12.74 17.82
C ARG A 496 -51.93 11.62 16.79
#